data_AF-W6NN56-F1
#
_entry.id   AF-W6NN56-F1
#
_cell.length_a   1.000
_cell.length_b   1.000
_cell.length_c   1.000
_cell.angle_alpha   90.00
_cell.angle_beta   90.00
_cell.angle_gamma   90.00
#
_symmetry.space_group_name_H-M   'P 1'
#
loop_
_entity.id
_entity.type
_entity.pdbx_description
1 polymer ?
#
loop_
_entity_poly.entity_id
_entity_poly.type
_entity_poly.pdbx_seq_one_letter_code
_entity_poly.pdbx_strand_id
1 'polypeptide(L)'
;CPLCDIQNDYSTCSELDVIGDVELFVKKCAGQPIITFKTGVEQQLILTEEQITRLFENAVEVQMCLAVKMSSIQQLVFPKLMQWRSCAPGKNALAVVNNPQLKVLSFPACTNPRCIENIVVEGNPFLPTEQINVIHGFCINCHLEYYAPACGLGNRTFTPQQLVRACAGKHVIVPAANSPGIIIYSKDVTEVELNRFCSNAVYMQACIVMEGSPFTSLQCPYLEKIVPCQPGRAVFEINGNNALSEVVISKTVIFPEGEKVVTVTGNPLLSPSTITQLKGICPYCDISDVYSKCRWVQTFGSVEEIVEEC
;
A
#
# COMPACT_ATOMS: atom_id res chain seq x y z
N CYS A 1 -26.42 -25.18 1.22
CA CYS A 1 -26.37 -26.58 1.68
C CYS A 1 -27.81 -27.07 1.84
N PRO A 2 -28.34 -27.98 1.00
CA PRO A 2 -29.72 -28.48 1.15
C PRO A 2 -29.90 -29.55 2.25
N LEU A 3 -28.84 -29.88 2.99
CA LEU A 3 -28.82 -30.93 4.01
C LEU A 3 -27.99 -30.52 5.24
N CYS A 4 -28.19 -29.29 5.70
CA CYS A 4 -27.66 -28.85 6.97
C CYS A 4 -28.88 -28.61 7.87
N ASP A 5 -29.16 -29.54 8.79
CA ASP A 5 -29.99 -29.25 9.96
C ASP A 5 -29.23 -28.21 10.78
N ILE A 6 -29.53 -26.92 10.54
CA ILE A 6 -29.14 -25.86 11.46
C ILE A 6 -30.08 -26.04 12.67
N GLN A 7 -29.66 -26.88 13.61
CA GLN A 7 -30.22 -26.82 14.95
C GLN A 7 -30.05 -25.38 15.45
N ASN A 8 -31.14 -24.81 15.93
CA ASN A 8 -31.33 -23.48 16.51
C ASN A 8 -30.46 -23.21 17.77
N ASP A 9 -29.22 -23.68 17.83
CA ASP A 9 -28.27 -23.35 18.88
C ASP A 9 -27.51 -22.09 18.46
N TYR A 10 -28.06 -20.96 18.89
CA TYR A 10 -27.54 -19.60 18.75
C TYR A 10 -26.01 -19.58 18.80
N SER A 11 -25.37 -19.22 17.68
CA SER A 11 -23.95 -18.90 17.75
C SER A 11 -23.74 -17.80 18.79
N THR A 12 -22.73 -17.97 19.64
CA THR A 12 -22.36 -16.97 20.66
C THR A 12 -21.81 -15.68 20.06
N CYS A 13 -21.70 -15.63 18.73
CA CYS A 13 -21.25 -14.52 17.91
C CYS A 13 -22.35 -13.97 17.00
N SER A 14 -23.61 -14.18 17.39
CA SER A 14 -24.76 -13.50 16.81
C SER A 14 -25.08 -12.19 17.55
N GLU A 15 -25.57 -11.20 16.80
CA GLU A 15 -26.03 -9.89 17.30
C GLU A 15 -25.04 -9.17 18.23
N LEU A 16 -23.75 -9.23 17.88
CA LEU A 16 -22.68 -8.60 18.63
C LEU A 16 -22.82 -7.07 18.65
N ASP A 17 -22.51 -6.49 19.81
CA ASP A 17 -22.26 -5.05 19.97
C ASP A 17 -20.82 -4.71 19.56
N VAL A 18 -20.44 -3.43 19.66
CA VAL A 18 -19.07 -2.95 19.41
C VAL A 18 -18.06 -3.77 20.23
N ILE A 19 -17.01 -4.25 19.56
CA ILE A 19 -15.92 -5.00 20.17
C ILE A 19 -14.95 -4.03 20.86
N GLY A 20 -14.65 -4.27 22.13
CA GLY A 20 -13.58 -3.53 22.83
C GLY A 20 -12.18 -4.07 22.54
N ASP A 21 -12.05 -5.39 22.33
CA ASP A 21 -10.79 -6.10 22.16
C ASP A 21 -10.89 -7.13 21.02
N VAL A 22 -10.08 -6.90 19.97
CA VAL A 22 -10.04 -7.74 18.77
C VAL A 22 -9.55 -9.15 19.08
N GLU A 23 -8.58 -9.32 19.99
CA GLU A 23 -8.03 -10.62 20.34
C GLU A 23 -9.07 -11.46 21.08
N LEU A 24 -9.79 -10.84 22.01
CA LEU A 24 -10.90 -11.48 22.72
C LEU A 24 -12.03 -11.88 21.76
N PHE A 25 -12.35 -11.01 20.80
CA PHE A 25 -13.35 -11.31 19.77
C PHE A 25 -12.94 -12.52 18.91
N VAL A 26 -11.71 -12.54 18.38
CA VAL A 26 -11.21 -13.67 17.59
C VAL A 26 -11.23 -14.95 18.43
N LYS A 27 -10.78 -14.90 19.68
CA LYS A 27 -10.78 -16.05 20.58
C LYS A 27 -12.19 -16.60 20.83
N LYS A 28 -13.18 -15.73 20.96
CA LYS A 28 -14.59 -16.11 21.20
C LYS A 28 -15.28 -16.62 19.93
N CYS A 29 -15.01 -16.00 18.79
CA CYS A 29 -15.79 -16.19 17.56
C CYS A 29 -15.10 -17.05 16.50
N ALA A 30 -13.85 -17.42 16.68
CA ALA A 30 -13.16 -18.32 15.76
C ALA A 30 -13.93 -19.62 15.53
N GLY A 31 -14.10 -19.97 14.26
CA GLY A 31 -14.79 -21.18 13.83
C GLY A 31 -16.31 -21.18 14.07
N GLN A 32 -16.92 -20.07 14.49
CA GLN A 32 -18.37 -19.99 14.64
C GLN A 32 -19.06 -19.93 13.26
N PRO A 33 -20.21 -20.61 13.07
CA PRO A 33 -20.91 -20.64 11.79
C PRO A 33 -21.67 -19.35 11.48
N ILE A 34 -22.02 -18.55 12.50
CA ILE A 34 -22.75 -17.29 12.35
C ILE A 34 -21.96 -16.21 13.09
N ILE A 35 -21.58 -15.14 12.39
CA ILE A 35 -20.84 -14.01 12.96
C ILE A 35 -21.54 -12.72 12.53
N THR A 36 -22.42 -12.20 13.38
CA THR A 36 -23.25 -11.03 13.07
C THR A 36 -23.11 -9.96 14.13
N PHE A 37 -22.99 -8.71 13.70
CA PHE A 37 -23.14 -7.53 14.54
C PHE A 37 -24.57 -6.99 14.41
N LYS A 38 -25.03 -6.28 15.45
CA LYS A 38 -26.28 -5.50 15.36
C LYS A 38 -26.18 -4.51 14.20
N THR A 39 -27.28 -4.37 13.48
CA THR A 39 -27.37 -3.43 12.35
C THR A 39 -27.03 -2.01 12.83
N GLY A 40 -26.15 -1.33 12.10
CA GLY A 40 -25.64 0.00 12.44
C GLY A 40 -24.32 0.02 13.21
N VAL A 41 -23.82 -1.14 13.67
CA VAL A 41 -22.50 -1.22 14.31
C VAL A 41 -21.41 -1.17 13.25
N GLU A 42 -20.91 0.03 12.99
CA GLU A 42 -19.75 0.27 12.14
C GLU A 42 -18.47 0.24 13.00
N GLN A 43 -17.67 -0.81 12.86
CA GLN A 43 -16.39 -0.92 13.54
C GLN A 43 -15.28 -1.28 12.58
N GLN A 44 -14.17 -0.53 12.66
CA GLN A 44 -12.95 -0.87 11.93
C GLN A 44 -12.19 -1.96 12.71
N LEU A 45 -12.08 -3.13 12.11
CA LEU A 45 -11.29 -4.25 12.63
C LEU A 45 -10.00 -4.36 11.81
N ILE A 46 -8.86 -4.26 12.49
CA ILE A 46 -7.54 -4.54 11.91
C ILE A 46 -7.18 -5.96 12.32
N LEU A 47 -7.24 -6.89 11.37
CA LEU A 47 -7.01 -8.32 11.60
C LEU A 47 -5.80 -8.80 10.80
N THR A 48 -5.03 -9.72 11.38
CA THR A 48 -3.98 -10.45 10.66
C THR A 48 -4.57 -11.55 9.76
N GLU A 49 -3.79 -12.06 8.81
CA GLU A 49 -4.20 -13.19 7.97
C GLU A 49 -4.62 -14.42 8.80
N GLU A 50 -3.88 -14.73 9.87
CA GLU A 50 -4.20 -15.83 10.77
C GLU A 50 -5.53 -15.60 11.49
N GLN A 51 -5.76 -14.38 11.98
CA GLN A 51 -6.99 -14.02 12.67
C GLN A 51 -8.21 -14.11 11.74
N ILE A 52 -8.11 -13.60 10.52
CA ILE A 52 -9.18 -13.73 9.51
C ILE A 52 -9.45 -15.21 9.21
N THR A 53 -8.39 -15.98 8.95
CA THR A 53 -8.52 -17.41 8.62
C THR A 53 -9.25 -18.15 9.74
N ARG A 54 -8.81 -18.01 10.98
CA ARG A 54 -9.44 -18.67 12.14
C ARG A 54 -10.86 -18.17 12.40
N LEU A 55 -11.11 -16.88 12.19
CA LEU A 55 -12.42 -16.29 12.39
C LEU A 55 -13.45 -16.84 11.41
N PHE A 56 -13.09 -16.94 10.13
CA PHE A 56 -14.04 -17.23 9.06
C PHE A 56 -13.93 -18.65 8.46
N GLU A 57 -13.05 -19.51 8.97
CA GLU A 57 -12.87 -20.90 8.49
C GLU A 57 -14.19 -21.69 8.40
N ASN A 58 -15.09 -21.49 9.36
CA ASN A 58 -16.39 -22.18 9.40
C ASN A 58 -17.58 -21.25 9.23
N ALA A 59 -17.35 -19.95 9.00
CA ALA A 59 -18.42 -18.97 8.92
C ALA A 59 -19.29 -19.23 7.67
N VAL A 60 -20.60 -19.32 7.90
CA VAL A 60 -21.63 -19.53 6.88
C VAL A 60 -22.42 -18.26 6.65
N GLU A 61 -22.80 -17.57 7.74
CA GLU A 61 -23.50 -16.28 7.70
C GLU A 61 -22.69 -15.21 8.44
N VAL A 62 -22.45 -14.09 7.77
CA VAL A 62 -21.72 -12.94 8.31
C VAL A 62 -22.56 -11.67 8.17
N GLN A 63 -22.54 -10.81 9.18
CA GLN A 63 -23.08 -9.46 9.10
C GLN A 63 -22.11 -8.48 9.75
N MET A 64 -21.28 -7.82 8.94
CA MET A 64 -20.32 -6.81 9.36
C MET A 64 -19.81 -6.03 8.14
N CYS A 65 -19.10 -4.92 8.38
CA CYS A 65 -18.33 -4.23 7.36
C CYS A 65 -16.84 -4.45 7.61
N LEU A 66 -16.26 -5.46 6.94
CA LEU A 66 -14.83 -5.75 7.06
C LEU A 66 -14.06 -4.98 5.99
N ALA A 67 -13.02 -4.24 6.39
CA ALA A 67 -12.12 -3.55 5.49
C ALA A 67 -10.70 -4.11 5.61
N VAL A 68 -10.24 -4.81 4.57
CA VAL A 68 -8.86 -5.25 4.41
C VAL A 68 -8.18 -4.29 3.46
N LYS A 69 -7.45 -3.32 4.01
CA LYS A 69 -6.79 -2.26 3.24
C LYS A 69 -5.31 -2.18 3.57
N MET A 70 -4.47 -1.95 2.55
CA MET A 70 -3.02 -1.73 2.72
C MET A 70 -2.33 -2.82 3.57
N SER A 71 -2.86 -4.06 3.53
CA SER A 71 -2.39 -5.14 4.38
C SER A 71 -1.29 -5.96 3.71
N SER A 72 -0.50 -6.67 4.52
CA SER A 72 0.46 -7.68 4.06
C SER A 72 -0.17 -9.05 3.81
N ILE A 73 -1.50 -9.14 3.84
CA ILE A 73 -2.24 -10.39 3.65
C ILE A 73 -2.03 -10.90 2.22
N GLN A 74 -1.67 -12.17 2.11
CA GLN A 74 -1.51 -12.89 0.86
C GLN A 74 -2.75 -13.67 0.47
N GLN A 75 -3.54 -14.13 1.47
CA GLN A 75 -4.67 -15.01 1.23
C GLN A 75 -5.90 -14.62 2.07
N LEU A 76 -7.04 -14.52 1.39
CA LEU A 76 -8.37 -14.37 1.99
C LEU A 76 -9.25 -15.49 1.44
N VAL A 77 -9.53 -16.49 2.28
CA VAL A 77 -10.33 -17.66 1.90
C VAL A 77 -11.50 -17.80 2.86
N PHE A 78 -12.71 -17.80 2.31
CA PHE A 78 -13.96 -17.92 3.05
C PHE A 78 -14.68 -19.21 2.61
N PRO A 79 -14.23 -20.39 3.09
CA PRO A 79 -14.52 -21.67 2.46
C PRO A 79 -15.99 -22.10 2.55
N LYS A 80 -16.70 -21.70 3.62
CA LYS A 80 -18.08 -22.10 3.91
C LYS A 80 -19.10 -20.96 3.81
N LEU A 81 -18.64 -19.76 3.42
CA LEU A 81 -19.50 -18.58 3.38
C LEU A 81 -20.63 -18.76 2.36
N MET A 82 -21.86 -18.57 2.83
CA MET A 82 -23.07 -18.60 2.01
C MET A 82 -23.81 -17.27 2.00
N GLN A 83 -23.59 -16.41 3.01
CA GLN A 83 -24.22 -15.10 3.11
C GLN A 83 -23.33 -14.12 3.88
N TRP A 84 -23.11 -12.92 3.32
CA TRP A 84 -22.43 -11.81 3.97
C TRP A 84 -23.21 -10.51 3.74
N ARG A 85 -23.83 -10.01 4.81
CA ARG A 85 -24.53 -8.72 4.85
C ARG A 85 -23.63 -7.61 5.37
N SER A 86 -23.83 -6.41 4.85
CA SER A 86 -23.21 -5.20 5.35
C SER A 86 -23.68 -4.90 6.77
N CYS A 87 -22.84 -4.20 7.53
CA CYS A 87 -23.19 -3.74 8.87
C CYS A 87 -24.29 -2.66 8.86
N ALA A 88 -24.44 -1.91 7.77
CA ALA A 88 -25.44 -0.85 7.63
C ALA A 88 -25.79 -0.61 6.15
N PRO A 89 -27.01 -0.13 5.83
CA PRO A 89 -27.43 0.13 4.46
C PRO A 89 -26.46 1.04 3.70
N GLY A 90 -26.11 0.65 2.46
CA GLY A 90 -25.20 1.42 1.59
C GLY A 90 -23.71 1.25 1.91
N LYS A 91 -23.34 0.41 2.89
CA LYS A 91 -21.94 0.08 3.17
C LYS A 91 -21.51 -1.20 2.46
N ASN A 92 -20.21 -1.32 2.27
CA ASN A 92 -19.61 -2.56 1.77
C ASN A 92 -19.53 -3.58 2.90
N ALA A 93 -20.03 -4.78 2.64
CA ALA A 93 -19.89 -5.91 3.54
C ALA A 93 -18.41 -6.32 3.67
N LEU A 94 -17.70 -6.27 2.54
CA LEU A 94 -16.25 -6.49 2.47
C LEU A 94 -15.61 -5.46 1.54
N ALA A 95 -14.49 -4.87 1.96
CA ALA A 95 -13.67 -4.00 1.13
C ALA A 95 -12.23 -4.55 1.12
N VAL A 96 -11.76 -4.99 -0.04
CA VAL A 96 -10.41 -5.51 -0.27
C VAL A 96 -9.68 -4.52 -1.17
N VAL A 97 -9.01 -3.54 -0.57
CA VAL A 97 -8.52 -2.36 -1.28
C VAL A 97 -7.01 -2.19 -1.10
N ASN A 98 -6.27 -2.03 -2.19
CA ASN A 98 -4.85 -1.73 -2.17
C ASN A 98 -4.02 -2.73 -1.34
N ASN A 99 -4.24 -4.05 -1.51
CA ASN A 99 -3.45 -5.07 -0.83
C ASN A 99 -2.38 -5.62 -1.80
N PRO A 100 -1.15 -5.08 -1.77
CA PRO A 100 -0.12 -5.33 -2.77
C PRO A 100 0.50 -6.72 -2.67
N GLN A 101 0.13 -7.56 -1.69
CA GLN A 101 0.63 -8.93 -1.54
C GLN A 101 -0.48 -9.98 -1.71
N LEU A 102 -1.74 -9.54 -1.88
CA LEU A 102 -2.88 -10.44 -1.99
C LEU A 102 -2.85 -11.20 -3.31
N LYS A 103 -2.78 -12.53 -3.20
CA LYS A 103 -2.73 -13.48 -4.33
C LYS A 103 -3.98 -14.34 -4.41
N VAL A 104 -4.68 -14.51 -3.30
CA VAL A 104 -5.86 -15.36 -3.19
C VAL A 104 -6.99 -14.58 -2.53
N LEU A 105 -8.12 -14.46 -3.23
CA LEU A 105 -9.42 -14.04 -2.71
C LEU A 105 -10.45 -15.05 -3.19
N SER A 106 -10.96 -15.89 -2.28
CA SER A 106 -11.76 -17.07 -2.65
C SER A 106 -13.00 -17.24 -1.78
N PHE A 107 -14.12 -17.57 -2.44
CA PHE A 107 -15.43 -17.81 -1.83
C PHE A 107 -16.07 -19.11 -2.37
N PRO A 108 -15.50 -20.29 -2.07
CA PRO A 108 -15.90 -21.55 -2.71
C PRO A 108 -17.37 -21.95 -2.54
N ALA A 109 -17.99 -21.59 -1.41
CA ALA A 109 -19.39 -21.92 -1.10
C ALA A 109 -20.42 -20.89 -1.60
N CYS A 110 -19.96 -19.75 -2.12
CA CYS A 110 -20.84 -18.72 -2.67
C CYS A 110 -21.41 -19.16 -4.03
N THR A 111 -22.66 -19.62 -4.01
CA THR A 111 -23.39 -20.09 -5.20
C THR A 111 -24.64 -19.28 -5.51
N ASN A 112 -25.06 -18.41 -4.58
CA ASN A 112 -26.22 -17.53 -4.72
C ASN A 112 -25.77 -16.15 -5.25
N PRO A 113 -26.47 -15.54 -6.25
CA PRO A 113 -26.24 -14.17 -6.72
C PRO A 113 -26.19 -13.07 -5.64
N ARG A 114 -26.69 -13.35 -4.43
CA ARG A 114 -26.66 -12.45 -3.27
C ARG A 114 -25.84 -13.03 -2.10
N CYS A 115 -24.84 -13.85 -2.39
CA CYS A 115 -23.96 -14.39 -1.34
C CYS A 115 -23.29 -13.26 -0.57
N ILE A 116 -22.84 -12.21 -1.25
CA ILE A 116 -22.27 -11.02 -0.63
C ILE A 116 -23.09 -9.81 -1.07
N GLU A 117 -23.57 -9.03 -0.11
CA GLU A 117 -24.47 -7.90 -0.37
C GLU A 117 -23.83 -6.84 -1.26
N ASN A 118 -22.66 -6.33 -0.83
CA ASN A 118 -21.82 -5.39 -1.58
C ASN A 118 -20.35 -5.68 -1.23
N ILE A 119 -19.48 -5.78 -2.24
CA ILE A 119 -18.03 -5.89 -2.05
C ILE A 119 -17.29 -4.95 -3.00
N VAL A 120 -16.22 -4.35 -2.48
CA VAL A 120 -15.25 -3.57 -3.27
C VAL A 120 -13.95 -4.37 -3.35
N VAL A 121 -13.45 -4.59 -4.56
CA VAL A 121 -12.13 -5.17 -4.82
C VAL A 121 -11.40 -4.24 -5.78
N GLU A 122 -10.38 -3.53 -5.30
CA GLU A 122 -9.62 -2.59 -6.13
C GLU A 122 -8.16 -2.47 -5.68
N GLY A 123 -7.26 -2.14 -6.61
CA GLY A 123 -5.85 -1.91 -6.28
C GLY A 123 -5.08 -3.14 -5.77
N ASN A 124 -5.51 -4.37 -6.11
CA ASN A 124 -4.83 -5.60 -5.68
C ASN A 124 -4.01 -6.20 -6.84
N PRO A 125 -2.72 -5.83 -6.99
CA PRO A 125 -1.94 -6.09 -8.21
C PRO A 125 -1.64 -7.55 -8.53
N PHE A 126 -1.52 -8.40 -7.51
CA PHE A 126 -1.23 -9.82 -7.69
C PHE A 126 -2.47 -10.70 -7.56
N LEU A 127 -3.66 -10.10 -7.43
CA LEU A 127 -4.89 -10.85 -7.39
C LEU A 127 -5.29 -11.25 -8.83
N PRO A 128 -5.41 -12.55 -9.15
CA PRO A 128 -5.73 -12.99 -10.49
C PRO A 128 -7.12 -12.53 -10.93
N THR A 129 -7.21 -12.03 -12.17
CA THR A 129 -8.47 -11.61 -12.81
C THR A 129 -9.55 -12.68 -12.74
N GLU A 130 -9.20 -13.96 -12.89
CA GLU A 130 -10.17 -15.05 -12.81
C GLU A 130 -10.85 -15.15 -11.45
N GLN A 131 -10.12 -14.88 -10.35
CA GLN A 131 -10.72 -14.90 -9.02
C GLN A 131 -11.71 -13.74 -8.83
N ILE A 132 -11.39 -12.57 -9.41
CA ILE A 132 -12.29 -11.41 -9.43
C ILE A 132 -13.54 -11.72 -10.27
N ASN A 133 -13.38 -12.40 -11.42
CA ASN A 133 -14.48 -12.74 -12.31
C ASN A 133 -15.53 -13.63 -11.67
N VAL A 134 -15.13 -14.56 -10.79
CA VAL A 134 -16.08 -15.44 -10.08
C VAL A 134 -17.01 -14.62 -9.16
N ILE A 135 -16.59 -13.45 -8.67
CA ILE A 135 -17.38 -12.59 -7.78
C ILE A 135 -18.65 -12.08 -8.46
N HIS A 136 -18.64 -11.85 -9.78
CA HIS A 136 -19.83 -11.48 -10.55
C HIS A 136 -20.96 -12.52 -10.44
N GLY A 137 -20.62 -13.79 -10.21
CA GLY A 137 -21.60 -14.86 -10.09
C GLY A 137 -22.44 -14.80 -8.80
N PHE A 138 -21.94 -14.12 -7.76
CA PHE A 138 -22.55 -14.15 -6.43
C PHE A 138 -22.71 -12.78 -5.75
N CYS A 139 -22.48 -11.69 -6.48
CA CYS A 139 -22.67 -10.33 -6.02
C CYS A 139 -23.25 -9.45 -7.13
N ILE A 140 -24.38 -8.81 -6.86
CA ILE A 140 -25.09 -7.94 -7.82
C ILE A 140 -24.54 -6.50 -7.78
N ASN A 141 -24.29 -5.96 -6.59
CA ASN A 141 -23.92 -4.57 -6.38
C ASN A 141 -22.43 -4.46 -5.98
N CYS A 142 -21.58 -4.85 -6.91
CA CYS A 142 -20.14 -4.98 -6.69
C CYS A 142 -19.33 -3.91 -7.41
N HIS A 143 -18.27 -3.40 -6.77
CA HIS A 143 -17.24 -2.60 -7.44
C HIS A 143 -15.97 -3.44 -7.58
N LEU A 144 -15.68 -3.88 -8.80
CA LEU A 144 -14.54 -4.74 -9.11
C LEU A 144 -13.63 -4.00 -10.09
N GLU A 145 -12.46 -3.57 -9.62
CA GLU A 145 -11.40 -3.02 -10.46
C GLU A 145 -10.35 -4.10 -10.74
N TYR A 146 -10.10 -4.31 -12.03
CA TYR A 146 -9.02 -5.18 -12.48
C TYR A 146 -7.72 -4.39 -12.50
N TYR A 147 -6.75 -4.81 -11.68
CA TYR A 147 -5.46 -4.14 -11.67
C TYR A 147 -4.69 -4.44 -12.95
N ALA A 148 -4.34 -3.38 -13.67
CA ALA A 148 -3.45 -3.46 -14.81
C ALA A 148 -2.04 -3.00 -14.38
N PRO A 149 -1.00 -3.86 -14.50
CA PRO A 149 0.36 -3.52 -14.12
C PRO A 149 0.91 -2.30 -14.84
N ALA A 150 1.97 -1.70 -14.27
CA ALA A 150 2.55 -0.45 -14.77
C ALA A 150 1.46 0.63 -14.98
N CYS A 151 0.51 0.71 -14.05
CA CYS A 151 -0.56 1.71 -14.02
C CYS A 151 -1.42 1.73 -15.29
N GLY A 152 -1.76 0.55 -15.83
CA GLY A 152 -2.56 0.44 -17.06
C GLY A 152 -1.75 0.32 -18.34
N LEU A 153 -0.42 0.39 -18.28
CA LEU A 153 0.42 0.22 -19.46
C LEU A 153 0.66 -1.26 -19.81
N GLY A 154 0.55 -2.18 -18.85
CA GLY A 154 0.76 -3.62 -19.07
C GLY A 154 2.21 -3.95 -19.45
N ASN A 155 2.40 -4.96 -20.30
CA ASN A 155 3.72 -5.48 -20.70
C ASN A 155 4.31 -4.83 -21.96
N ARG A 156 3.67 -3.78 -22.51
CA ARG A 156 4.18 -3.13 -23.72
C ARG A 156 5.41 -2.28 -23.43
N THR A 157 6.18 -1.95 -24.47
CA THR A 157 7.25 -0.96 -24.34
C THR A 157 6.66 0.44 -24.19
N PHE A 158 7.19 1.20 -23.25
CA PHE A 158 6.80 2.58 -22.98
C PHE A 158 8.02 3.40 -22.53
N THR A 159 7.93 4.71 -22.72
CA THR A 159 8.94 5.66 -22.27
C THR A 159 8.80 5.95 -20.77
N PRO A 160 9.87 6.42 -20.09
CA PRO A 160 9.77 6.86 -18.70
C PRO A 160 8.68 7.93 -18.50
N GLN A 161 8.52 8.87 -19.44
CA GLN A 161 7.50 9.93 -19.38
C GLN A 161 6.07 9.36 -19.46
N GLN A 162 5.83 8.37 -20.32
CA GLN A 162 4.54 7.69 -20.39
C GLN A 162 4.22 6.97 -19.07
N LEU A 163 5.22 6.32 -18.46
CA LEU A 163 5.06 5.63 -17.19
C LEU A 163 4.70 6.59 -16.06
N VAL A 164 5.49 7.65 -15.84
CA VAL A 164 5.23 8.59 -14.75
C VAL A 164 3.89 9.31 -14.89
N ARG A 165 3.45 9.59 -16.12
CA ARG A 165 2.12 10.16 -16.40
C ARG A 165 0.99 9.16 -16.14
N ALA A 166 1.16 7.90 -16.54
CA ALA A 166 0.14 6.86 -16.32
C ALA A 166 -0.03 6.53 -14.82
N CYS A 167 1.07 6.56 -14.07
CA CYS A 167 1.08 6.28 -12.64
C CYS A 167 0.76 7.49 -11.75
N ALA A 168 0.65 8.70 -12.32
CA ALA A 168 0.31 9.88 -11.55
C ALA A 168 -1.01 9.71 -10.77
N GLY A 169 -0.96 9.95 -9.46
CA GLY A 169 -2.11 9.84 -8.56
C GLY A 169 -2.54 8.41 -8.20
N LYS A 170 -1.81 7.37 -8.61
CA LYS A 170 -2.10 5.98 -8.25
C LYS A 170 -1.60 5.65 -6.84
N HIS A 171 -2.40 4.90 -6.07
CA HIS A 171 -2.03 4.44 -4.73
C HIS A 171 -1.05 3.26 -4.72
N VAL A 172 -1.17 2.37 -5.71
CA VAL A 172 -0.34 1.16 -5.84
C VAL A 172 0.36 1.16 -7.19
N ILE A 173 1.69 1.24 -7.15
CA ILE A 173 2.55 1.26 -8.33
C ILE A 173 3.43 0.01 -8.31
N VAL A 174 3.16 -0.93 -9.20
CA VAL A 174 3.98 -2.14 -9.34
C VAL A 174 4.39 -2.37 -10.80
N PRO A 175 5.56 -2.99 -11.02
CA PRO A 175 5.98 -3.40 -12.34
C PRO A 175 5.05 -4.48 -12.90
N ALA A 176 5.14 -4.68 -14.21
CA ALA A 176 4.47 -5.78 -14.84
C ALA A 176 5.19 -7.12 -14.54
N ALA A 177 4.43 -8.22 -14.50
CA ALA A 177 4.99 -9.54 -14.24
C ALA A 177 6.07 -9.87 -15.28
N ASN A 178 7.20 -10.41 -14.82
CA ASN A 178 8.37 -10.73 -15.65
C ASN A 178 9.02 -9.51 -16.36
N SER A 179 8.73 -8.28 -15.92
CA SER A 179 9.45 -7.08 -16.38
C SER A 179 10.72 -6.87 -15.55
N PRO A 180 11.73 -6.11 -16.06
CA PRO A 180 12.95 -5.80 -15.32
C PRO A 180 12.73 -4.84 -14.13
N GLY A 181 11.49 -4.52 -13.75
CA GLY A 181 11.17 -3.54 -12.72
C GLY A 181 10.98 -2.13 -13.28
N ILE A 182 10.49 -1.22 -12.43
CA ILE A 182 10.33 0.21 -12.76
C ILE A 182 11.59 0.95 -12.29
N ILE A 183 12.34 1.54 -13.21
CA ILE A 183 13.47 2.43 -12.89
C ILE A 183 13.21 3.77 -13.57
N ILE A 184 13.21 4.84 -12.80
CA ILE A 184 12.99 6.21 -13.28
C ILE A 184 14.27 7.02 -13.05
N TYR A 185 14.88 7.49 -14.12
CA TYR A 185 16.00 8.43 -14.04
C TYR A 185 15.50 9.87 -14.16
N SER A 186 15.98 10.75 -13.29
CA SER A 186 15.70 12.19 -13.31
C SER A 186 16.00 12.87 -14.65
N LYS A 187 16.98 12.39 -15.40
CA LYS A 187 17.29 12.90 -16.75
C LYS A 187 16.19 12.67 -17.78
N ASP A 188 15.31 11.69 -17.52
CA ASP A 188 14.27 11.27 -18.46
C ASP A 188 12.90 11.89 -18.14
N VAL A 189 12.75 12.60 -17.03
CA VAL A 189 11.45 13.15 -16.58
C VAL A 189 11.61 14.56 -16.03
N THR A 190 10.51 15.29 -15.89
CA THR A 190 10.50 16.57 -15.17
C THR A 190 10.25 16.37 -13.68
N GLU A 191 10.67 17.33 -12.84
CA GLU A 191 10.36 17.34 -11.40
C GLU A 191 8.85 17.25 -11.16
N VAL A 192 8.05 17.98 -11.95
CA VAL A 192 6.58 17.96 -11.84
C VAL A 192 6.01 16.58 -12.13
N GLU A 193 6.51 15.89 -13.15
CA GLU A 193 6.06 14.53 -13.48
C GLU A 193 6.45 13.52 -12.41
N LEU A 194 7.69 13.60 -11.89
CA LEU A 194 8.17 12.71 -10.84
C LEU A 194 7.41 12.93 -9.51
N ASN A 195 7.14 14.18 -9.14
CA ASN A 195 6.36 14.49 -7.95
C ASN A 195 4.90 14.05 -8.10
N ARG A 196 4.30 14.18 -9.28
CA ARG A 196 2.94 13.65 -9.54
C ARG A 196 2.88 12.13 -9.49
N PHE A 197 3.92 11.46 -9.99
CA PHE A 197 4.06 10.01 -9.91
C PHE A 197 3.98 9.50 -8.46
N CYS A 198 4.64 10.20 -7.53
CA CYS A 198 4.66 9.84 -6.11
C CYS A 198 3.51 10.42 -5.26
N SER A 199 2.80 11.43 -5.76
CA SER A 199 1.94 12.31 -4.96
C SER A 199 0.87 11.61 -4.09
N ASN A 200 0.30 10.49 -4.58
CA ASN A 200 -0.68 9.68 -3.85
C ASN A 200 -0.22 8.23 -3.63
N ALA A 201 1.03 7.92 -3.98
CA ALA A 201 1.54 6.56 -3.88
C ALA A 201 1.64 6.16 -2.41
N VAL A 202 1.07 5.00 -2.08
CA VAL A 202 1.08 4.41 -0.74
C VAL A 202 1.89 3.11 -0.73
N TYR A 203 1.83 2.35 -1.83
CA TYR A 203 2.72 1.23 -2.10
C TYR A 203 3.44 1.41 -3.43
N MET A 204 4.76 1.26 -3.44
CA MET A 204 5.56 1.41 -4.65
C MET A 204 6.66 0.35 -4.74
N GLN A 205 6.70 -0.37 -5.86
CA GLN A 205 7.84 -1.18 -6.27
C GLN A 205 8.54 -0.53 -7.46
N ALA A 206 9.53 0.31 -7.18
CA ALA A 206 10.26 1.10 -8.17
C ALA A 206 11.63 1.52 -7.63
N CYS A 207 12.50 2.01 -8.52
CA CYS A 207 13.71 2.75 -8.16
C CYS A 207 13.69 4.12 -8.84
N ILE A 208 14.03 5.16 -8.10
CA ILE A 208 14.13 6.54 -8.56
C ILE A 208 15.59 6.98 -8.42
N VAL A 209 16.17 7.40 -9.54
CA VAL A 209 17.58 7.78 -9.64
C VAL A 209 17.67 9.26 -10.00
N MET A 210 18.01 10.07 -9.01
CA MET A 210 18.22 11.51 -9.11
C MET A 210 19.71 11.81 -9.06
N GLU A 211 20.32 12.01 -10.22
CA GLU A 211 21.77 12.27 -10.33
C GLU A 211 22.02 13.58 -11.07
N GLY A 212 22.70 14.53 -10.42
CA GLY A 212 23.07 15.81 -11.02
C GLY A 212 21.90 16.62 -11.58
N SER A 213 20.68 16.37 -11.07
CA SER A 213 19.45 16.95 -11.60
C SER A 213 19.24 18.38 -11.12
N PRO A 214 18.50 19.21 -11.88
CA PRO A 214 18.13 20.56 -11.46
C PRO A 214 16.93 20.56 -10.49
N PHE A 215 16.51 19.40 -9.98
CA PHE A 215 15.29 19.29 -9.19
C PHE A 215 15.48 19.96 -7.84
N THR A 216 14.46 20.70 -7.40
CA THR A 216 14.45 21.39 -6.12
C THR A 216 13.83 20.54 -5.01
N SER A 217 12.93 19.61 -5.37
CA SER A 217 12.21 18.76 -4.44
C SER A 217 11.84 17.37 -5.00
N LEU A 218 11.71 16.38 -4.11
CA LEU A 218 11.03 15.10 -4.36
C LEU A 218 9.92 14.89 -3.32
N GLN A 219 8.70 14.61 -3.78
CA GLN A 219 7.50 14.58 -2.93
C GLN A 219 6.76 13.24 -3.04
N CYS A 220 6.94 12.36 -2.05
CA CYS A 220 6.22 11.09 -1.90
C CYS A 220 5.60 11.00 -0.48
N PRO A 221 4.63 11.87 -0.14
CA PRO A 221 4.21 12.12 1.24
C PRO A 221 3.41 10.99 1.88
N TYR A 222 2.74 10.14 1.10
CA TYR A 222 1.83 9.10 1.60
C TYR A 222 2.39 7.68 1.50
N LEU A 223 3.67 7.51 1.15
CA LEU A 223 4.26 6.17 1.04
C LEU A 223 4.22 5.45 2.40
N GLU A 224 3.56 4.30 2.46
CA GLU A 224 3.55 3.44 3.66
C GLU A 224 4.47 2.25 3.49
N LYS A 225 4.71 1.80 2.24
CA LYS A 225 5.63 0.70 1.96
C LYS A 225 6.30 0.88 0.62
N ILE A 226 7.60 0.66 0.58
CA ILE A 226 8.37 0.65 -0.66
C ILE A 226 9.19 -0.61 -0.80
N VAL A 227 9.40 -1.02 -2.05
CA VAL A 227 10.19 -2.18 -2.42
C VAL A 227 11.11 -1.78 -3.56
N PRO A 228 12.40 -2.13 -3.53
CA PRO A 228 13.27 -1.90 -4.67
C PRO A 228 12.73 -2.53 -5.96
N CYS A 229 13.00 -1.87 -7.07
CA CYS A 229 12.74 -2.43 -8.39
C CYS A 229 13.49 -3.75 -8.64
N GLN A 230 14.66 -3.94 -8.01
CA GLN A 230 15.52 -5.12 -8.12
C GLN A 230 16.31 -5.35 -6.82
N PRO A 231 16.66 -6.60 -6.46
CA PRO A 231 17.45 -6.90 -5.27
C PRO A 231 18.80 -6.17 -5.25
N GLY A 232 19.19 -5.63 -4.10
CA GLY A 232 20.48 -4.97 -3.88
C GLY A 232 20.56 -3.53 -4.41
N ARG A 233 19.48 -2.99 -4.99
CA ARG A 233 19.40 -1.60 -5.44
C ARG A 233 18.63 -0.73 -4.43
N ALA A 234 19.04 0.53 -4.27
CA ALA A 234 18.28 1.48 -3.47
C ALA A 234 16.98 1.89 -4.20
N VAL A 235 15.90 2.11 -3.44
CA VAL A 235 14.66 2.68 -3.99
C VAL A 235 14.90 4.12 -4.40
N PHE A 236 15.63 4.88 -3.58
CA PHE A 236 15.97 6.27 -3.87
C PHE A 236 17.50 6.42 -3.93
N GLU A 237 18.02 6.71 -5.12
CA GLU A 237 19.43 7.06 -5.35
C GLU A 237 19.50 8.56 -5.67
N ILE A 238 19.88 9.38 -4.69
CA ILE A 238 19.87 10.85 -4.79
C ILE A 238 21.30 11.37 -4.64
N ASN A 239 21.97 11.60 -5.76
CA ASN A 239 23.38 11.97 -5.79
C ASN A 239 23.65 13.29 -6.51
N GLY A 240 24.42 14.20 -5.89
CA GLY A 240 24.99 15.34 -6.61
C GLY A 240 23.99 16.40 -7.09
N ASN A 241 22.79 16.47 -6.52
CA ASN A 241 21.74 17.40 -6.96
C ASN A 241 21.92 18.75 -6.24
N ASN A 242 22.59 19.69 -6.91
CA ASN A 242 22.97 20.98 -6.32
C ASN A 242 21.79 21.89 -5.95
N ALA A 243 20.65 21.76 -6.64
CA ALA A 243 19.45 22.56 -6.38
C ALA A 243 18.49 21.91 -5.37
N LEU A 244 18.71 20.63 -5.03
CA LEU A 244 17.77 19.86 -4.22
C LEU A 244 17.80 20.35 -2.77
N SER A 245 16.66 20.86 -2.32
CA SER A 245 16.51 21.44 -0.98
C SER A 245 15.64 20.58 -0.06
N GLU A 246 14.73 19.78 -0.64
CA GLU A 246 13.73 19.02 0.09
C GLU A 246 13.50 17.62 -0.51
N VAL A 247 13.38 16.62 0.35
CA VAL A 247 12.92 15.28 0.01
C VAL A 247 11.89 14.89 1.06
N VAL A 248 10.65 14.71 0.63
CA VAL A 248 9.54 14.35 1.51
C VAL A 248 9.15 12.90 1.25
N ILE A 249 9.43 12.06 2.23
CA ILE A 249 8.95 10.68 2.31
C ILE A 249 8.24 10.54 3.65
N SER A 250 7.11 9.82 3.69
CA SER A 250 6.39 9.56 4.94
C SER A 250 7.32 9.02 6.03
N LYS A 251 7.14 9.48 7.27
CA LYS A 251 7.94 9.02 8.42
C LYS A 251 7.64 7.60 8.86
N THR A 252 6.48 7.07 8.46
CA THR A 252 6.00 5.73 8.82
C THR A 252 6.20 4.71 7.71
N VAL A 253 6.91 5.09 6.64
CA VAL A 253 7.17 4.17 5.52
C VAL A 253 7.98 2.97 6.00
N ILE A 254 7.56 1.79 5.56
CA ILE A 254 8.21 0.52 5.87
C ILE A 254 9.06 0.11 4.67
N PHE A 255 10.27 -0.37 4.97
CA PHE A 255 11.23 -0.89 4.01
C PHE A 255 11.51 -2.37 4.25
N PRO A 256 12.02 -3.12 3.26
CA PRO A 256 12.56 -4.45 3.48
C PRO A 256 13.71 -4.39 4.51
N GLU A 257 13.68 -5.28 5.50
CA GLU A 257 14.74 -5.34 6.52
C GLU A 257 16.10 -5.65 5.91
N GLY A 258 17.14 -4.93 6.38
CA GLY A 258 18.53 -5.16 5.97
C GLY A 258 18.92 -4.60 4.60
N GLU A 259 18.01 -3.92 3.89
CA GLU A 259 18.30 -3.34 2.58
C GLU A 259 18.66 -1.84 2.66
N LYS A 260 19.69 -1.44 1.91
CA LYS A 260 20.04 -0.02 1.71
C LYS A 260 19.10 0.60 0.69
N VAL A 261 17.93 0.97 1.16
CA VAL A 261 16.79 1.46 0.37
C VAL A 261 16.87 2.93 -0.02
N VAL A 262 17.70 3.71 0.67
CA VAL A 262 17.89 5.14 0.42
C VAL A 262 19.39 5.43 0.38
N THR A 263 19.84 6.12 -0.66
CA THR A 263 21.20 6.63 -0.78
C THR A 263 21.10 8.11 -1.10
N VAL A 264 21.65 8.96 -0.24
CA VAL A 264 21.62 10.42 -0.41
C VAL A 264 22.99 10.99 -0.16
N THR A 265 23.66 11.46 -1.21
CA THR A 265 25.04 11.97 -1.13
C THR A 265 25.25 13.18 -2.03
N GLY A 266 26.13 14.11 -1.64
CA GLY A 266 26.54 15.20 -2.53
C GLY A 266 25.43 16.21 -2.86
N ASN A 267 24.41 16.37 -2.01
CA ASN A 267 23.31 17.33 -2.23
C ASN A 267 23.47 18.55 -1.28
N PRO A 268 24.18 19.62 -1.68
CA PRO A 268 24.63 20.69 -0.76
C PRO A 268 23.50 21.55 -0.18
N LEU A 269 22.40 21.71 -0.92
CA LEU A 269 21.26 22.52 -0.49
C LEU A 269 20.21 21.73 0.30
N LEU A 270 20.38 20.40 0.45
CA LEU A 270 19.43 19.58 1.17
C LEU A 270 19.33 20.05 2.62
N SER A 271 18.11 20.22 3.13
CA SER A 271 17.91 20.79 4.46
C SER A 271 18.36 19.82 5.56
N PRO A 272 18.90 20.32 6.71
CA PRO A 272 19.25 19.47 7.85
C PRO A 272 18.05 18.68 8.42
N SER A 273 16.85 19.26 8.33
CA SER A 273 15.60 18.61 8.75
C SER A 273 15.25 17.43 7.84
N THR A 274 15.40 17.59 6.52
CA THR A 274 15.22 16.50 5.55
C THR A 274 16.21 15.38 5.82
N ILE A 275 17.50 15.67 6.00
CA ILE A 275 18.53 14.68 6.30
C ILE A 275 18.18 13.90 7.59
N THR A 276 17.81 14.61 8.65
CA THR A 276 17.44 14.01 9.93
C THR A 276 16.22 13.10 9.78
N GLN A 277 15.22 13.54 9.03
CA GLN A 277 14.04 12.74 8.71
C GLN A 277 14.42 11.46 7.95
N LEU A 278 15.24 11.56 6.91
CA LEU A 278 15.67 10.40 6.11
C LEU A 278 16.49 9.40 6.93
N LYS A 279 17.38 9.88 7.81
CA LYS A 279 18.12 9.03 8.76
C LYS A 279 17.21 8.35 9.79
N GLY A 280 16.16 9.04 10.26
CA GLY A 280 15.16 8.45 11.14
C GLY A 280 14.34 7.36 10.44
N ILE A 281 14.07 7.56 9.16
CA ILE A 281 13.35 6.63 8.28
C ILE A 281 14.20 5.38 7.97
N CYS A 282 15.49 5.55 7.64
CA CYS A 282 16.41 4.45 7.39
C CYS A 282 17.76 4.68 8.09
N PRO A 283 17.94 4.16 9.32
CA PRO A 283 19.15 4.39 10.12
C PRO A 283 20.43 3.77 9.53
N TYR A 284 20.29 2.74 8.68
CA TYR A 284 21.41 2.00 8.08
C TYR A 284 21.73 2.44 6.64
N CYS A 285 21.02 3.44 6.14
CA CYS A 285 21.15 3.95 4.78
C CYS A 285 22.34 4.90 4.64
N ASP A 286 22.92 4.96 3.43
CA ASP A 286 24.06 5.82 3.13
C ASP A 286 23.57 7.25 2.87
N ILE A 287 23.40 8.03 3.94
CA ILE A 287 22.93 9.41 3.92
C ILE A 287 24.05 10.31 4.42
N SER A 288 24.70 11.03 3.51
CA SER A 288 25.79 11.94 3.83
C SER A 288 25.34 13.40 3.91
N ASP A 289 25.87 14.05 4.92
CA ASP A 289 25.59 15.44 5.24
C ASP A 289 26.66 16.29 4.58
N VAL A 290 26.40 16.77 3.37
CA VAL A 290 27.31 17.72 2.71
C VAL A 290 26.85 19.12 3.07
N TYR A 291 27.00 19.50 4.34
CA TYR A 291 26.86 20.89 4.73
C TYR A 291 28.11 21.64 4.27
N SER A 292 28.00 22.49 3.25
CA SER A 292 29.03 23.51 3.04
C SER A 292 29.02 24.45 4.26
N LYS A 293 30.17 24.60 4.92
CA LYS A 293 30.32 25.51 6.06
C LYS A 293 30.02 26.96 5.66
N CYS A 294 30.19 27.29 4.38
CA CYS A 294 29.87 28.59 3.79
C CYS A 294 28.39 28.92 3.68
N ARG A 295 27.48 27.95 3.87
CA ARG A 295 26.06 28.06 3.47
C ARG A 295 25.32 29.24 4.13
N TRP A 296 25.82 29.73 5.27
CA TRP A 296 25.22 30.83 6.04
C TRP A 296 26.08 32.10 6.09
N VAL A 297 27.18 32.15 5.34
CA VAL A 297 28.07 33.32 5.32
C VAL A 297 27.43 34.40 4.44
N GLN A 298 26.81 35.40 5.05
CA GLN A 298 26.15 36.51 4.34
C GLN A 298 27.11 37.63 3.94
N THR A 299 28.23 37.76 4.65
CA THR A 299 29.26 38.77 4.44
C THR A 299 30.61 38.22 4.91
N PHE A 300 31.67 38.56 4.21
CA PHE A 300 33.06 38.23 4.57
C PHE A 300 33.90 39.52 4.61
N GLY A 301 34.89 39.57 5.49
CA GLY A 301 35.84 40.68 5.63
C GLY A 301 36.97 40.62 4.60
N SER A 302 37.36 39.43 4.13
CA SER A 302 38.31 39.26 3.02
C SER A 302 38.12 37.93 2.27
N VAL A 303 38.83 37.76 1.14
CA VAL A 303 38.81 36.52 0.35
C VAL A 303 39.56 35.40 1.07
N GLU A 304 40.62 35.73 1.82
CA GLU A 304 41.37 34.78 2.65
C GLU A 304 40.48 34.15 3.74
N GLU A 305 39.60 34.93 4.36
CA GLU A 305 38.65 34.46 5.37
C GLU A 305 37.65 33.44 4.81
N ILE A 306 37.18 33.63 3.57
CA ILE A 306 36.35 32.64 2.89
C ILE A 306 37.14 31.35 2.70
N VAL A 307 38.36 31.43 2.17
CA VAL A 307 39.18 30.23 1.85
C VAL A 307 39.54 29.45 3.12
N GLU A 308 39.69 30.11 4.26
CA GLU A 308 39.93 29.45 5.56
C GLU A 308 38.67 28.80 6.16
N GLU A 309 37.48 29.35 5.94
CA GLU A 309 36.24 28.88 6.60
C GLU A 309 35.37 27.90 5.77
N CYS A 310 35.61 27.71 4.47
CA CYS A 310 34.63 27.15 3.50
C CYS A 310 34.75 25.70 2.95
#